data_AF-A0A535PXW1-F1
#
_entry.id   AF-A0A535PXW1-F1
#
_cell.length_a   1.000
_cell.length_b   1.000
_cell.length_c   1.000
_cell.angle_alpha   90.00
_cell.angle_beta   90.00
_cell.angle_gamma   90.00
#
_symmetry.space_group_name_H-M   'P 1'
#
loop_
_entity.id
_entity.type
_entity.pdbx_description
1 polymer ?
#
loop_
_entity_poly.entity_id
_entity_poly.type
_entity_poly.pdbx_seq_one_letter_code
_entity_poly.pdbx_strand_id
1 'polypeptide(L)'
;MRGHPAAGVAVALNFRRPNGDWSNLGHAVTDANGRVKEIGGRLEAGEYRLDFATGAYFKSFETDAFYPEVSVMFAVAEGETHVHVPLLLSPFGYSTYKGR
;
A
#
# COMPACT_ATOMS: atom_id res chain seq x y z
N MET A 1 -16.17 14.48 0.48
CA MET A 1 -14.85 13.88 0.76
C MET A 1 -14.17 14.69 1.85
N ARG A 2 -13.92 14.08 3.01
CA ARG A 2 -13.20 14.71 4.11
C ARG A 2 -11.74 14.30 3.97
N GLY A 3 -10.88 15.19 3.49
CA GLY A 3 -9.44 14.92 3.26
C GLY A 3 -8.67 14.77 4.57
N HIS A 4 -8.83 13.62 5.24
CA HIS A 4 -8.12 13.30 6.47
C HIS A 4 -7.20 12.11 6.22
N PRO A 5 -6.08 12.02 6.95
CA PRO A 5 -5.22 10.87 6.85
C PRO A 5 -5.95 9.57 7.22
N ALA A 6 -5.74 8.52 6.41
CA ALA A 6 -6.31 7.21 6.65
C ALA A 6 -5.42 6.43 7.64
N ALA A 7 -5.64 6.63 8.94
CA ALA A 7 -4.93 5.95 10.02
C ALA A 7 -5.52 4.55 10.28
N GLY A 8 -4.68 3.54 10.52
CA GLY A 8 -5.14 2.18 10.82
C GLY A 8 -5.36 1.28 9.60
N VAL A 9 -4.94 1.68 8.40
CA VAL A 9 -4.98 0.83 7.20
C VAL A 9 -3.84 -0.19 7.30
N ALA A 10 -4.15 -1.48 7.29
CA ALA A 10 -3.15 -2.54 7.20
C ALA A 10 -2.58 -2.61 5.77
N VAL A 11 -1.27 -2.73 5.68
CA VAL A 11 -0.52 -2.73 4.41
C VAL A 11 0.46 -3.91 4.42
N ALA A 12 0.54 -4.66 3.32
CA ALA A 12 1.56 -5.67 3.09
C ALA A 12 2.45 -5.26 1.91
N LEU A 13 3.77 -5.45 2.04
CA LEU A 13 4.71 -5.31 0.93
C LEU A 13 5.10 -6.69 0.43
N ASN A 14 5.02 -6.89 -0.88
CA ASN A 14 5.43 -8.12 -1.54
C ASN A 14 6.41 -7.83 -2.67
N PHE A 15 7.30 -8.78 -2.92
CA PHE A 15 8.24 -8.77 -4.04
C PHE A 15 8.00 -9.94 -4.97
N ARG A 16 8.06 -9.70 -6.27
CA ARG A 16 7.85 -10.72 -7.28
C ARG A 16 9.14 -11.49 -7.53
N ARG A 17 9.13 -12.78 -7.25
CA ARG A 17 10.25 -13.68 -7.47
C ARG A 17 10.40 -14.03 -8.96
N PRO A 18 11.58 -14.49 -9.41
CA PRO A 18 11.81 -14.89 -10.80
C PRO A 18 10.88 -16.00 -11.31
N ASN A 19 10.36 -16.84 -10.42
CA ASN A 19 9.39 -17.89 -10.76
C ASN A 19 7.96 -17.35 -10.94
N GLY A 20 7.73 -16.04 -10.74
CA GLY A 20 6.44 -15.38 -10.86
C GLY A 20 5.66 -15.25 -9.55
N ASP A 21 6.08 -15.92 -8.48
CA ASP A 21 5.39 -15.90 -7.19
C ASP A 21 5.64 -14.60 -6.41
N TRP A 22 4.73 -14.29 -5.51
CA TRP A 22 4.87 -13.19 -4.57
C TRP A 22 5.45 -13.67 -3.25
N SER A 23 6.55 -13.04 -2.82
CA SER A 23 7.09 -13.20 -1.47
C SER A 23 6.74 -11.99 -0.62
N ASN A 24 6.10 -12.23 0.53
CA ASN A 24 5.86 -11.18 1.51
C ASN A 24 7.19 -10.71 2.10
N LEU A 25 7.41 -9.40 2.12
CA LEU A 25 8.58 -8.75 2.70
C LEU A 25 8.29 -8.07 4.04
N GLY A 26 7.00 -7.90 4.38
CA GLY A 26 6.60 -7.32 5.65
C GLY A 26 5.17 -6.80 5.63
N HIS A 27 4.74 -6.39 6.82
CA HIS A 27 3.44 -5.78 7.09
C HIS A 27 3.62 -4.53 7.93
N ALA A 28 2.71 -3.57 7.76
CA ALA A 28 2.63 -2.37 8.57
C ALA A 28 1.18 -1.91 8.70
N VAL A 29 0.95 -0.94 9.58
CA VAL A 29 -0.32 -0.23 9.72
C VAL A 29 -0.04 1.26 9.61
N THR A 30 -0.86 2.00 8.85
CA THR A 30 -0.69 3.44 8.72
C THR A 30 -0.86 4.15 10.07
N ASP A 31 0.03 5.11 10.35
CA ASP A 31 0.01 5.91 11.56
C ASP A 31 -1.11 6.96 11.58
N ALA A 32 -1.16 7.79 12.61
CA ALA A 32 -2.14 8.88 12.75
C ALA A 32 -2.10 9.90 11.60
N ASN A 33 -1.01 9.96 10.83
CA ASN A 33 -0.84 10.79 9.65
C ASN A 33 -1.05 10.02 8.35
N GLY A 34 -1.60 8.80 8.41
CA GLY A 34 -1.89 7.96 7.25
C GLY A 34 -0.63 7.42 6.56
N ARG A 35 0.50 7.34 7.27
CA ARG A 35 1.80 6.96 6.70
C ARG A 35 2.33 5.68 7.29
N VAL A 36 3.11 4.95 6.49
CA VAL A 36 4.02 3.90 6.95
C VAL A 36 5.43 4.43 6.74
N LYS A 37 6.24 4.52 7.81
CA LYS A 37 7.60 5.07 7.72
C LYS A 37 8.54 4.13 6.97
N GLU A 38 8.44 2.84 7.25
CA GLU A 38 9.27 1.81 6.64
C GLU A 38 8.49 0.50 6.63
N ILE A 39 8.52 -0.20 5.49
CA ILE A 39 8.00 -1.55 5.33
C ILE A 39 8.94 -2.29 4.39
N GLY A 40 9.38 -3.47 4.81
CA GLY A 40 10.51 -4.14 4.18
C GLY A 40 11.84 -3.44 4.50
N GLY A 41 12.94 -4.13 4.20
CA GLY A 41 14.29 -3.60 4.36
C GLY A 41 14.79 -2.92 3.08
N ARG A 42 16.06 -3.14 2.77
CA ARG A 42 16.69 -2.66 1.54
C ARG A 42 15.92 -3.14 0.30
N LEU A 43 15.54 -2.21 -0.56
CA LEU A 43 14.93 -2.50 -1.84
C LEU A 43 15.98 -3.00 -2.85
N GLU A 44 15.62 -4.06 -3.56
CA GLU A 44 16.29 -4.55 -4.76
C GLU A 44 15.52 -4.11 -6.01
N ALA A 45 16.19 -4.04 -7.16
CA ALA A 45 15.50 -3.80 -8.43
C ALA A 45 14.53 -4.94 -8.76
N GLY A 46 13.32 -4.61 -9.22
CA GLY A 46 12.30 -5.59 -9.58
C GLY A 46 10.88 -5.11 -9.36
N GLU A 47 9.92 -6.03 -9.42
CA GLU A 47 8.49 -5.75 -9.29
C GLU A 47 8.02 -5.98 -7.85
N TYR A 48 7.32 -4.99 -7.30
CA TYR A 48 6.74 -5.00 -5.96
C TYR A 48 5.24 -4.81 -6.03
N ARG A 49 4.56 -5.20 -4.94
CA ARG A 49 3.13 -4.98 -4.74
C ARG A 49 2.85 -4.56 -3.31
N LEU A 50 2.15 -3.44 -3.16
CA LEU A 50 1.55 -3.05 -1.89
C LEU A 50 0.08 -3.47 -1.88
N ASP A 51 -0.31 -4.26 -0.87
CA ASP A 51 -1.70 -4.67 -0.65
C ASP A 51 -2.27 -3.89 0.54
N PHE A 52 -3.29 -3.06 0.30
CA PHE A 52 -3.96 -2.22 1.28
C PHE A 52 -5.31 -2.82 1.65
N ALA A 53 -5.53 -3.14 2.92
CA ALA A 53 -6.77 -3.76 3.42
C ALA A 53 -7.93 -2.76 3.54
N THR A 54 -8.35 -2.17 2.41
CA THR A 54 -9.33 -1.07 2.35
C THR A 54 -10.72 -1.47 2.82
N GLY A 55 -11.15 -2.70 2.53
CA GLY A 55 -12.46 -3.19 2.97
C GLY A 55 -12.53 -3.32 4.49
N ALA A 56 -11.49 -3.89 5.11
CA ALA A 56 -11.40 -4.00 6.56
C ALA A 56 -11.34 -2.62 7.22
N TYR A 57 -10.60 -1.67 6.63
CA TYR A 57 -10.54 -0.28 7.07
C TYR A 57 -11.94 0.37 7.10
N PHE A 58 -12.68 0.38 5.99
CA PHE A 58 -14.01 1.02 5.97
C PHE A 58 -15.04 0.29 6.83
N LYS A 59 -14.97 -1.04 6.92
CA LYS A 59 -15.83 -1.83 7.80
C LYS A 59 -15.66 -1.44 9.28
N SER A 60 -14.46 -1.04 9.70
CA SER A 60 -14.22 -0.55 11.07
C SER A 60 -14.95 0.76 11.40
N PHE A 61 -15.42 1.48 10.38
CA PHE A 61 -16.25 2.67 10.49
C PHE A 61 -17.71 2.40 10.08
N GLU A 62 -18.15 1.13 10.09
CA GLU A 62 -19.50 0.72 9.68
C GLU A 62 -19.90 1.26 8.29
N THR A 63 -18.91 1.41 7.41
CA THR A 63 -19.09 1.94 6.06
C THR A 63 -18.86 0.83 5.04
N ASP A 64 -19.83 0.63 4.15
CA ASP A 64 -19.65 -0.27 3.02
C ASP A 64 -18.64 0.31 2.03
N ALA A 65 -17.72 -0.53 1.58
CA ALA A 65 -16.73 -0.19 0.57
C ALA A 65 -16.85 -1.13 -0.62
N PHE A 66 -16.67 -0.58 -1.81
CA PHE A 66 -16.71 -1.33 -3.06
C PHE A 66 -15.48 -2.21 -3.25
N TYR A 67 -14.31 -1.73 -2.79
CA TYR A 67 -13.04 -2.43 -2.92
C TYR A 67 -12.68 -3.15 -1.61
N PRO A 68 -12.70 -4.49 -1.56
CA PRO A 68 -12.32 -5.23 -0.37
C PRO A 68 -10.81 -5.08 -0.05
N GLU A 69 -10.00 -4.89 -1.09
CA GLU A 69 -8.57 -4.65 -1.04
C GLU A 69 -8.15 -3.80 -2.24
N VAL A 70 -7.08 -3.02 -2.11
CA VAL A 70 -6.41 -2.35 -3.23
C VAL A 70 -4.97 -2.85 -3.31
N SER A 71 -4.60 -3.44 -4.44
CA SER A 71 -3.21 -3.83 -4.74
C SER A 71 -2.59 -2.87 -5.74
N VAL A 72 -1.44 -2.29 -5.39
CA VAL A 72 -0.67 -1.41 -6.27
C VAL A 72 0.64 -2.08 -6.62
N MET A 73 0.79 -2.47 -7.88
CA MET A 73 2.04 -3.03 -8.42
C MET A 73 2.92 -1.93 -9.00
N PHE A 74 4.22 -1.98 -8.74
CA PHE A 74 5.19 -1.01 -9.23
C PHE A 74 6.58 -1.62 -9.40
N ALA A 75 7.39 -1.00 -10.26
CA ALA A 75 8.79 -1.38 -10.45
C ALA A 75 9.71 -0.47 -9.63
N VAL A 76 10.75 -1.07 -9.05
CA VAL A 76 11.87 -0.39 -8.40
C VAL A 76 13.09 -0.50 -9.32
N ALA A 77 13.72 0.63 -9.61
CA ALA A 77 14.92 0.68 -10.45
C ALA A 77 16.20 0.38 -9.66
N GLU A 78 17.28 0.03 -10.37
CA GLU A 78 18.59 -0.14 -9.74
C GLU A 78 19.06 1.17 -9.08
N GLY A 79 19.54 1.08 -7.84
CA GLY A 79 19.98 2.23 -7.05
C GLY A 79 18.84 3.02 -6.37
N GLU A 80 17.58 2.71 -6.64
CA GLU A 80 16.44 3.33 -5.95
C GLU A 80 16.31 2.76 -4.53
N THR A 81 16.46 3.63 -3.53
CA THR A 81 16.47 3.24 -2.10
C THR A 81 15.16 3.57 -1.39
N HIS A 82 14.31 4.39 -1.99
CA HIS A 82 13.03 4.80 -1.44
C HIS A 82 12.01 4.99 -2.56
N VAL A 83 10.81 4.41 -2.37
CA VAL A 83 9.67 4.62 -3.27
C VAL A 83 8.48 5.06 -2.46
N HIS A 84 7.92 6.20 -2.84
CA HIS A 84 6.73 6.75 -2.21
C HIS A 84 5.51 6.47 -3.08
N VAL A 85 4.54 5.71 -2.55
CA VAL A 85 3.31 5.32 -3.26
C VAL A 85 2.08 5.78 -2.47
N PRO A 86 1.56 7.00 -2.69
CA PRO A 86 0.35 7.47 -2.03
C PRO A 86 -0.90 6.76 -2.51
N LEU A 87 -1.84 6.50 -1.60
CA LEU A 87 -3.18 6.04 -1.91
C LEU A 87 -4.20 7.06 -1.40
N LEU A 88 -4.96 7.68 -2.31
CA LEU A 88 -6.12 8.49 -1.96
C LEU A 88 -7.33 7.58 -1.99
N LEU A 89 -8.06 7.51 -0.88
CA LEU A 89 -9.08 6.49 -0.68
C LEU A 89 -10.45 7.10 -0.40
N SER A 90 -11.46 6.56 -1.06
CA SER A 90 -12.88 6.73 -0.76
C SER A 90 -13.56 5.36 -0.81
N PRO A 91 -14.76 5.19 -0.24
CA PRO A 91 -15.40 3.87 -0.20
C PRO A 91 -15.68 3.27 -1.60
N PHE A 92 -15.85 4.12 -2.62
CA PHE A 92 -16.22 3.71 -3.99
C PHE A 92 -15.21 4.16 -5.06
N GLY A 93 -14.01 4.55 -4.65
CA GLY A 93 -12.99 5.02 -5.59
C GLY A 93 -11.66 5.25 -4.91
N TYR A 94 -10.57 5.07 -5.63
CA TYR A 94 -9.24 5.40 -5.15
C TYR A 94 -8.39 5.96 -6.30
N SER A 95 -7.31 6.65 -5.95
CA SER A 95 -6.25 7.02 -6.89
C SER A 95 -4.89 6.78 -6.26
N THR A 96 -3.90 6.49 -7.12
CA THR A 96 -2.51 6.26 -6.74
C THR A 96 -1.58 6.89 -7.76
N TYR A 97 -0.34 7.16 -7.36
CA TYR A 97 0.72 7.70 -8.21
C TYR A 97 2.09 7.41 -7.59
N LYS A 98 3.18 7.57 -8.34
CA LYS A 98 4.54 7.59 -7.79
C LYS A 98 4.83 8.98 -7.24
N GLY A 99 4.92 9.10 -5.92
CA GLY A 99 5.36 10.31 -5.24
C GLY A 99 6.86 10.55 -5.43
N ARG A 100 7.30 11.78 -5.13
CA ARG A 100 8.71 12.08 -4.85
C ARG A 100 9.00 11.95 -3.37
#